data_AF-A0A2E3HB45-F1
#
_entry.id   AF-A0A2E3HB45-F1
#
_cell.length_a   1.000
_cell.length_b   1.000
_cell.length_c   1.000
_cell.angle_alpha   90.00
_cell.angle_beta   90.00
_cell.angle_gamma   90.00
#
_symmetry.space_group_name_H-M   'P 1'
#
loop_
_entity.id
_entity.type
_entity.pdbx_description
1 polymer ?
#
loop_
_entity_poly.entity_id
_entity_poly.type
_entity_poly.pdbx_seq_one_letter_code
_entity_poly.pdbx_strand_id
1 'polypeptide(L)'
;MRNLRTSRFLPAAILVFLQLGSQADSRKSLTIQVNAEGFNASKADIHAVCRSAADQLLRHMSGLEKTTADVSRGTNGPIVLFRRGKKGEHLIRLATEKLYWAQYAYQFSHEICHVLCGYDKDFRGNLWFEETICEVASLYCMRRMSVEWRTNAPYENWRSYAPLLRDYTDEIERTRHDYLEIMRTGMPAYYQKHARHLSSNGTDREKNGAMALVLLAAFERQPQHWNAIRWLNSSPSPKGETFPQYLLKWQRAAPPKHSAFISSIASLYGLSLEEDLK
;
A
#
# COMPACT_ATOMS: atom_id res chain seq x y z
N MET A 1 75.87 20.26 -0.15
CA MET A 1 75.40 19.06 0.57
C MET A 1 73.90 19.22 0.84
N ARG A 2 73.11 18.27 0.37
CA ARG A 2 71.64 18.23 0.40
C ARG A 2 71.12 18.10 1.83
N ASN A 3 70.04 18.80 2.17
CA ASN A 3 69.10 18.39 3.22
C ASN A 3 67.69 18.82 2.80
N LEU A 4 66.99 17.93 2.08
CA LEU A 4 65.55 18.05 1.85
C LEU A 4 64.83 17.56 3.12
N ARG A 5 64.14 18.46 3.83
CA ARG A 5 63.10 18.10 4.79
C ARG A 5 61.81 17.84 4.02
N THR A 6 61.45 16.58 3.88
CA THR A 6 60.14 16.15 3.38
C THR A 6 59.10 16.31 4.50
N SER A 7 58.26 17.34 4.41
CA SER A 7 57.04 17.45 5.21
C SER A 7 56.03 16.41 4.71
N ARG A 8 55.78 15.36 5.51
CA ARG A 8 54.68 14.43 5.27
C ARG A 8 53.39 15.08 5.75
N PHE A 9 52.59 15.59 4.83
CA PHE A 9 51.17 15.85 5.09
C PHE A 9 50.43 14.52 5.19
N LEU A 10 49.93 14.18 6.39
CA LEU A 10 48.91 13.14 6.52
C LEU A 10 47.59 13.70 5.97
N PRO A 11 46.90 13.01 5.05
CA PRO A 11 45.54 13.38 4.70
C PRO A 11 44.64 13.08 5.90
N ALA A 12 43.95 14.09 6.40
CA ALA A 12 42.90 13.90 7.38
C ALA A 12 41.79 13.06 6.75
N ALA A 13 41.60 11.83 7.22
CA ALA A 13 40.49 11.00 6.81
C ALA A 13 39.20 11.66 7.29
N ILE A 14 38.46 12.27 6.35
CA ILE A 14 37.10 12.72 6.58
C ILE A 14 36.25 11.45 6.75
N LEU A 15 36.01 11.06 7.99
CA LEU A 15 34.94 10.11 8.30
C LEU A 15 33.61 10.79 7.98
N VAL A 16 33.09 10.52 6.79
CA VAL A 16 31.68 10.74 6.50
C VAL A 16 30.91 9.73 7.34
N PHE A 17 30.40 10.17 8.49
CA PHE A 17 29.36 9.44 9.19
C PHE A 17 28.12 9.45 8.28
N LEU A 18 27.95 8.39 7.49
CA LEU A 18 26.63 8.01 7.00
C LEU A 18 25.75 7.90 8.23
N GLN A 19 24.89 8.89 8.44
CA GLN A 19 23.76 8.75 9.35
C GLN A 19 23.00 7.52 8.86
N LEU A 20 23.19 6.39 9.55
CA LEU A 20 22.28 5.26 9.50
C LEU A 20 20.95 5.78 10.04
N GLY A 21 20.18 6.42 9.15
CA GLY A 21 18.83 6.83 9.44
C GLY A 21 18.10 5.61 9.99
N SER A 22 17.38 5.80 11.10
CA SER A 22 16.45 4.81 11.64
C SER A 22 15.78 4.10 10.48
N GLN A 23 15.98 2.78 10.36
CA GLN A 23 15.31 1.98 9.36
C GLN A 23 13.80 2.26 9.48
N ALA A 24 13.15 2.58 8.35
CA ALA A 24 11.73 2.89 8.36
C ALA A 24 10.98 1.68 8.93
N ASP A 25 10.33 1.84 10.08
CA ASP A 25 9.55 0.79 10.70
C ASP A 25 8.48 1.40 11.61
N SER A 26 7.23 1.30 11.18
CA SER A 26 6.08 1.77 11.95
C SER A 26 5.19 0.63 12.42
N ARG A 27 5.71 -0.60 12.50
CA ARG A 27 4.92 -1.79 12.91
C ARG A 27 4.28 -1.61 14.29
N LYS A 28 4.99 -0.97 15.22
CA LYS A 28 4.51 -0.67 16.58
C LYS A 28 3.45 0.44 16.64
N SER A 29 3.27 1.22 15.57
CA SER A 29 2.26 2.29 15.52
C SER A 29 0.85 1.76 15.29
N LEU A 30 0.69 0.58 14.69
CA LEU A 30 -0.61 -0.05 14.48
C LEU A 30 -0.94 -1.04 15.61
N THR A 31 -2.03 -0.77 16.32
CA THR A 31 -2.68 -1.73 17.22
C THR A 31 -3.86 -2.38 16.48
N ILE A 32 -3.92 -3.70 16.45
CA ILE A 32 -5.03 -4.46 15.87
C ILE A 32 -5.84 -5.07 17.01
N GLN A 33 -7.11 -4.69 17.11
CA GLN A 33 -8.08 -5.31 17.99
C GLN A 33 -8.96 -6.22 17.14
N VAL A 34 -9.36 -7.36 17.70
CA VAL A 34 -10.18 -8.34 16.99
C VAL A 34 -11.38 -8.69 17.86
N ASN A 35 -12.57 -8.46 17.31
CA ASN A 35 -13.79 -9.11 17.73
C ASN A 35 -13.99 -10.36 16.87
N ALA A 36 -13.81 -11.54 17.47
CA ALA A 36 -13.92 -12.82 16.78
C ALA A 36 -15.38 -13.30 16.61
N GLU A 37 -16.36 -12.58 17.15
CA GLU A 37 -17.78 -12.93 17.05
C GLU A 37 -18.21 -13.09 15.59
N GLY A 38 -18.86 -14.23 15.30
CA GLY A 38 -19.33 -14.58 13.97
C GLY A 38 -18.27 -15.16 13.02
N PHE A 39 -16.98 -15.07 13.34
CA PHE A 39 -15.93 -15.77 12.59
C PHE A 39 -15.86 -17.24 12.98
N ASN A 40 -15.36 -18.06 12.06
CA ASN A 40 -15.05 -19.48 12.29
C ASN A 40 -13.57 -19.68 12.70
N ALA A 41 -12.87 -18.61 13.09
CA ALA A 41 -11.45 -18.60 13.43
C ALA A 41 -11.25 -17.96 14.81
N SER A 42 -10.17 -18.34 15.51
CA SER A 42 -9.88 -17.77 16.82
C SER A 42 -9.45 -16.30 16.72
N LYS A 43 -9.67 -15.54 17.79
CA LYS A 43 -9.17 -14.15 17.90
C LYS A 43 -7.66 -14.05 17.64
N ALA A 44 -6.90 -15.01 18.16
CA ALA A 44 -5.44 -15.04 18.03
C ALA A 44 -5.02 -15.25 16.57
N ASP A 45 -5.69 -16.17 15.85
CA ASP A 45 -5.37 -16.46 14.45
C ASP A 45 -5.72 -15.30 13.53
N ILE A 46 -6.90 -14.69 13.70
CA ILE A 46 -7.30 -13.49 12.95
C ILE A 46 -6.31 -12.36 13.20
N HIS A 47 -5.93 -12.13 14.46
CA HIS A 47 -4.92 -11.14 14.80
C HIS A 47 -3.57 -11.44 14.12
N ALA A 48 -3.11 -12.70 14.15
CA ALA A 48 -1.84 -13.12 13.57
C ALA A 48 -1.77 -12.91 12.04
N VAL A 49 -2.85 -13.26 11.31
CA VAL A 49 -2.90 -13.05 9.85
C VAL A 49 -3.01 -11.57 9.50
N CYS A 50 -3.85 -10.79 10.17
CA CYS A 50 -3.96 -9.35 9.95
C CYS A 50 -2.65 -8.61 10.27
N ARG A 51 -1.98 -8.99 11.36
CA ARG A 51 -0.66 -8.46 11.74
C ARG A 51 0.39 -8.77 10.68
N SER A 52 0.46 -10.02 10.22
CA SER A 52 1.39 -10.46 9.16
C SER A 52 1.20 -9.65 7.87
N ALA A 53 -0.04 -9.37 7.49
CA ALA A 53 -0.37 -8.55 6.34
C ALA A 53 0.07 -7.09 6.54
N ALA A 54 -0.35 -6.44 7.64
CA ALA A 54 0.01 -5.05 7.92
C ALA A 54 1.52 -4.83 7.99
N ASP A 55 2.26 -5.79 8.57
CA ASP A 55 3.71 -5.75 8.70
C ASP A 55 4.44 -5.65 7.36
N GLN A 56 3.85 -6.13 6.25
CA GLN A 56 4.46 -6.01 4.93
C GLN A 56 4.50 -4.57 4.44
N LEU A 57 3.52 -3.75 4.82
CA LEU A 57 3.49 -2.32 4.49
C LEU A 57 4.25 -1.50 5.53
N LEU A 58 3.98 -1.75 6.82
CA LEU A 58 4.45 -0.92 7.93
C LEU A 58 5.96 -0.96 8.13
N ARG A 59 6.64 -2.03 7.69
CA ARG A 59 8.12 -2.12 7.67
C ARG A 59 8.78 -1.19 6.64
N HIS A 60 7.99 -0.49 5.84
CA HIS A 60 8.48 0.50 4.89
C HIS A 60 8.08 1.92 5.28
N MET A 61 7.32 2.09 6.37
CA MET A 61 6.78 3.37 6.80
C MET A 61 7.55 3.99 7.96
N SER A 62 7.69 5.30 7.97
CA SER A 62 8.37 6.04 9.03
C SER A 62 7.52 7.19 9.54
N GLY A 63 7.32 7.28 10.85
CA GLY A 63 6.58 8.39 11.47
C GLY A 63 5.06 8.26 11.34
N LEU A 64 4.53 7.03 11.24
CA LEU A 64 3.08 6.80 11.33
C LEU A 64 2.60 7.08 12.76
N GLU A 65 1.52 7.84 12.88
CA GLU A 65 0.86 8.09 14.16
C GLU A 65 0.30 6.80 14.75
N LYS A 66 0.03 6.79 16.06
CA LYS A 66 -0.58 5.63 16.70
C LYS A 66 -1.99 5.44 16.16
N THR A 67 -2.22 4.30 15.51
CA THR A 67 -3.49 3.95 14.87
C THR A 67 -4.03 2.67 15.50
N THR A 68 -5.33 2.63 15.75
CA THR A 68 -6.02 1.42 16.20
C THR A 68 -7.01 0.98 15.12
N ALA A 69 -6.90 -0.27 14.69
CA ALA A 69 -7.88 -0.93 13.83
C ALA A 69 -8.67 -1.97 14.64
N ASP A 70 -9.99 -1.87 14.64
CA ASP A 70 -10.91 -2.85 15.23
C ASP A 70 -11.48 -3.72 14.10
N VAL A 71 -11.12 -5.00 14.12
CA VAL A 71 -11.48 -5.99 13.11
C VAL A 71 -12.67 -6.81 13.60
N SER A 72 -13.72 -6.85 12.80
CA SER A 72 -14.95 -7.60 13.06
C SER A 72 -15.46 -8.28 11.78
N ARG A 73 -16.47 -9.15 11.90
CA ARG A 73 -17.07 -9.81 10.73
C ARG A 73 -18.08 -8.91 10.04
N GLY A 74 -18.05 -8.91 8.70
CA GLY A 74 -19.06 -8.32 7.83
C GLY A 74 -19.78 -9.39 6.99
N THR A 75 -20.92 -9.00 6.38
CA THR A 75 -21.71 -9.89 5.50
C THR A 75 -21.68 -9.47 4.02
N ASN A 76 -21.26 -8.24 3.72
CA ASN A 76 -21.40 -7.63 2.39
C ASN A 76 -20.04 -7.16 1.82
N GLY A 77 -19.07 -8.08 1.75
CA GLY A 77 -17.69 -7.77 1.36
C GLY A 77 -16.87 -7.12 2.49
N PRO A 78 -15.53 -7.01 2.30
CA PRO A 78 -14.70 -6.25 3.22
C PRO A 78 -15.00 -4.75 3.13
N ILE A 79 -14.88 -4.04 4.25
CA ILE A 79 -15.11 -2.60 4.32
C ILE A 79 -14.48 -1.97 5.56
N VAL A 80 -13.81 -0.84 5.40
CA VAL A 80 -13.52 0.12 6.47
C VAL A 80 -14.66 1.14 6.58
N LEU A 81 -15.22 1.30 7.77
CA LEU A 81 -16.30 2.27 7.99
C LEU A 81 -15.72 3.68 8.13
N PHE A 82 -16.37 4.67 7.52
CA PHE A 82 -16.03 6.09 7.71
C PHE A 82 -16.19 6.56 9.14
N ARG A 83 -17.14 5.98 9.90
CA ARG A 83 -17.29 6.27 11.32
C ARG A 83 -16.17 5.62 12.13
N ARG A 84 -15.74 6.30 13.18
CA ARG A 84 -14.79 5.76 14.18
C ARG A 84 -15.51 4.98 15.28
N GLY A 85 -14.76 4.10 15.95
CA GLY A 85 -15.16 3.52 17.22
C GLY A 85 -15.19 4.56 18.36
N LYS A 86 -15.65 4.13 19.55
CA LYS A 86 -15.82 5.03 20.71
C LYS A 86 -14.53 5.67 21.19
N LYS A 87 -13.37 5.07 20.91
CA LYS A 87 -12.04 5.60 21.27
C LYS A 87 -11.25 6.06 20.04
N GLY A 88 -11.93 6.28 18.91
CA GLY A 88 -11.29 6.71 17.66
C GLY A 88 -10.78 5.57 16.78
N GLU A 89 -11.17 4.32 17.04
CA GLU A 89 -10.71 3.16 16.26
C GLU A 89 -11.21 3.18 14.82
N HIS A 90 -10.38 2.73 13.88
CA HIS A 90 -10.76 2.43 12.51
C HIS A 90 -11.54 1.11 12.51
N LEU A 91 -12.81 1.12 12.13
CA LEU A 91 -13.65 -0.08 12.16
C LEU A 91 -13.54 -0.81 10.82
N ILE A 92 -12.87 -1.96 10.81
CA ILE A 92 -12.67 -2.82 9.64
C ILE A 92 -13.57 -4.05 9.76
N ARG A 93 -14.35 -4.33 8.72
CA ARG A 93 -15.17 -5.52 8.62
C ARG A 93 -14.62 -6.41 7.51
N LEU A 94 -14.43 -7.68 7.82
CA LEU A 94 -13.99 -8.68 6.85
C LEU A 94 -15.14 -9.63 6.54
N ALA A 95 -15.36 -9.90 5.26
CA ALA A 95 -16.34 -10.88 4.78
C ALA A 95 -15.60 -12.14 4.33
N THR A 96 -15.04 -12.85 5.31
CA THR A 96 -14.31 -14.09 5.10
C THR A 96 -15.15 -15.29 5.50
N GLU A 97 -14.81 -16.44 4.93
CA GLU A 97 -15.40 -17.71 5.32
C GLU A 97 -14.34 -18.65 5.89
N LYS A 98 -14.73 -19.44 6.90
CA LYS A 98 -13.93 -20.54 7.45
C LYS A 98 -12.50 -20.08 7.83
N LEU A 99 -11.50 -20.89 7.52
CA LEU A 99 -10.08 -20.72 7.88
C LEU A 99 -9.22 -20.36 6.65
N TYR A 100 -9.79 -19.70 5.64
CA TYR A 100 -9.05 -19.32 4.44
C TYR A 100 -8.18 -18.07 4.69
N TRP A 101 -7.00 -18.24 5.27
CA TRP A 101 -6.08 -17.14 5.61
C TRP A 101 -5.75 -16.22 4.44
N ALA A 102 -5.74 -16.74 3.22
CA ALA A 102 -5.61 -15.92 2.01
C ALA A 102 -6.69 -14.84 1.90
N GLN A 103 -7.96 -15.15 2.22
CA GLN A 103 -9.04 -14.17 2.20
C GLN A 103 -8.87 -13.12 3.31
N TYR A 104 -8.50 -13.53 4.52
CA TYR A 104 -8.25 -12.59 5.62
C TYR A 104 -7.11 -11.62 5.28
N ALA A 105 -5.98 -12.15 4.81
CA ALA A 105 -4.82 -11.36 4.45
C ALA A 105 -5.12 -10.41 3.28
N TYR A 106 -5.74 -10.90 2.20
CA TYR A 106 -6.12 -10.07 1.06
C TYR A 106 -7.09 -8.96 1.46
N GLN A 107 -8.21 -9.30 2.11
CA GLN A 107 -9.22 -8.31 2.51
C GLN A 107 -8.68 -7.31 3.53
N PHE A 108 -7.97 -7.77 4.55
CA PHE A 108 -7.43 -6.86 5.56
C PHE A 108 -6.36 -5.93 4.99
N SER A 109 -5.53 -6.40 4.06
CA SER A 109 -4.54 -5.56 3.36
C SER A 109 -5.20 -4.43 2.59
N HIS A 110 -6.34 -4.71 1.93
CA HIS A 110 -7.14 -3.69 1.25
C HIS A 110 -7.63 -2.62 2.22
N GLU A 111 -8.33 -3.05 3.29
CA GLU A 111 -8.96 -2.11 4.22
C GLU A 111 -7.96 -1.34 5.07
N ILE A 112 -6.85 -1.96 5.48
CA ILE A 112 -5.79 -1.24 6.20
C ILE A 112 -5.08 -0.26 5.26
N CYS A 113 -5.03 -0.51 3.95
CA CYS A 113 -4.48 0.44 2.99
C CYS A 113 -5.31 1.73 2.94
N HIS A 114 -6.65 1.64 2.90
CA HIS A 114 -7.52 2.83 3.04
C HIS A 114 -7.20 3.64 4.30
N VAL A 115 -7.06 2.95 5.44
CA VAL A 115 -6.65 3.57 6.70
C VAL A 115 -5.31 4.32 6.56
N LEU A 116 -4.32 3.67 5.94
CA LEU A 116 -2.98 4.23 5.77
C LEU A 116 -2.95 5.36 4.73
N CYS A 117 -3.86 5.37 3.74
CA CYS A 117 -4.03 6.45 2.78
C CYS A 117 -4.69 7.71 3.38
N GLY A 118 -5.29 7.59 4.56
CA GLY A 118 -6.06 8.68 5.18
C GLY A 118 -7.48 8.80 4.61
N TYR A 119 -8.14 7.68 4.30
CA TYR A 119 -9.50 7.66 3.74
C TYR A 119 -10.46 8.63 4.44
N ASP A 120 -11.29 9.32 3.64
CA ASP A 120 -12.27 10.28 4.13
C ASP A 120 -13.53 10.27 3.24
N LYS A 121 -14.61 10.89 3.73
CA LYS A 121 -15.88 11.02 3.01
C LYS A 121 -15.91 12.34 2.24
N ASP A 122 -15.26 12.37 1.09
CA ASP A 122 -15.12 13.56 0.23
C ASP A 122 -15.55 13.30 -1.24
N PHE A 123 -15.06 14.11 -2.19
CA PHE A 123 -15.36 13.94 -3.60
C PHE A 123 -14.75 12.65 -4.17
N ARG A 124 -15.62 11.72 -4.60
CA ARG A 124 -15.23 10.36 -5.03
C ARG A 124 -14.71 10.25 -6.47
N GLY A 125 -14.48 11.36 -7.17
CA GLY A 125 -14.06 11.33 -8.58
C GLY A 125 -12.71 10.67 -8.84
N ASN A 126 -11.85 10.58 -7.82
CA ASN A 126 -10.56 9.90 -7.87
C ASN A 126 -10.48 8.68 -6.94
N LEU A 127 -11.60 8.26 -6.33
CA LEU A 127 -11.63 7.09 -5.43
C LEU A 127 -11.08 5.83 -6.11
N TRP A 128 -11.31 5.70 -7.42
CA TRP A 128 -10.78 4.56 -8.19
C TRP A 128 -9.27 4.39 -8.07
N PHE A 129 -8.52 5.47 -7.90
CA PHE A 129 -7.08 5.37 -7.74
C PHE A 129 -6.71 4.86 -6.35
N GLU A 130 -7.41 5.31 -5.30
CA GLU A 130 -7.24 4.76 -3.95
C GLU A 130 -7.60 3.27 -3.90
N GLU A 131 -8.71 2.86 -4.51
CA GLU A 131 -9.10 1.44 -4.64
C GLU A 131 -8.04 0.64 -5.39
N THR A 132 -7.45 1.20 -6.45
CA THR A 132 -6.31 0.58 -7.16
C THR A 132 -5.08 0.43 -6.23
N ILE A 133 -4.73 1.44 -5.43
CA ILE A 133 -3.61 1.33 -4.47
C ILE A 133 -3.90 0.29 -3.38
N CYS A 134 -5.15 0.19 -2.91
CA CYS A 134 -5.56 -0.82 -1.94
C CYS A 134 -5.51 -2.24 -2.52
N GLU A 135 -5.86 -2.41 -3.79
CA GLU A 135 -5.68 -3.67 -4.52
C GLU A 135 -4.19 -4.03 -4.68
N VAL A 136 -3.33 -3.05 -4.97
CA VAL A 136 -1.86 -3.24 -4.98
C VAL A 136 -1.37 -3.72 -3.61
N ALA A 137 -1.89 -3.14 -2.53
CA ALA A 137 -1.50 -3.52 -1.17
C ALA A 137 -1.88 -4.97 -0.87
N SER A 138 -3.07 -5.41 -1.28
CA SER A 138 -3.52 -6.79 -1.16
C SER A 138 -2.59 -7.77 -1.87
N LEU A 139 -2.26 -7.51 -3.14
CA LEU A 139 -1.36 -8.37 -3.91
C LEU A 139 0.07 -8.38 -3.35
N TYR A 140 0.60 -7.20 -3.02
CA TYR A 140 1.94 -7.05 -2.44
C TYR A 140 2.05 -7.80 -1.11
N CYS A 141 1.14 -7.57 -0.17
CA CYS A 141 1.19 -8.18 1.15
C CYS A 141 1.13 -9.71 1.04
N MET A 142 0.20 -10.23 0.23
CA MET A 142 0.06 -11.67 0.00
C MET A 142 1.33 -12.30 -0.59
N ARG A 143 1.94 -11.66 -1.60
CA ARG A 143 3.20 -12.14 -2.19
C ARG A 143 4.35 -12.10 -1.19
N ARG A 144 4.49 -11.02 -0.41
CA ARG A 144 5.55 -10.92 0.60
C ARG A 144 5.35 -11.91 1.74
N MET A 145 4.13 -12.09 2.21
CA MET A 145 3.78 -13.12 3.20
C MET A 145 4.06 -14.53 2.68
N SER A 146 3.80 -14.82 1.40
CA SER A 146 4.10 -16.14 0.79
C SER A 146 5.58 -16.51 0.84
N VAL A 147 6.46 -15.50 0.90
CA VAL A 147 7.91 -15.68 1.07
C VAL A 147 8.27 -15.76 2.55
N GLU A 148 7.80 -14.80 3.35
CA GLU A 148 8.14 -14.71 4.78
C GLU A 148 7.66 -15.93 5.56
N TRP A 149 6.42 -16.37 5.34
CA TRP A 149 5.83 -17.51 6.05
C TRP A 149 6.54 -18.84 5.78
N ARG A 150 7.39 -18.96 4.76
CA ARG A 150 8.20 -20.18 4.56
C ARG A 150 9.19 -20.42 5.70
N THR A 151 9.59 -19.35 6.40
CA THR A 151 10.61 -19.41 7.47
C THR A 151 10.17 -18.71 8.76
N ASN A 152 9.23 -17.78 8.68
CA ASN A 152 8.79 -16.93 9.79
C ASN A 152 7.26 -16.76 9.78
N ALA A 153 6.53 -17.87 9.73
CA ALA A 153 5.09 -17.85 9.92
C ALA A 153 4.74 -17.58 11.40
N PRO A 154 3.59 -16.96 11.71
CA PRO A 154 3.16 -16.74 13.10
C PRO A 154 3.07 -18.00 13.94
N TYR A 155 2.73 -19.11 13.30
CA TYR A 155 2.74 -20.45 13.88
C TYR A 155 3.48 -21.40 12.95
N GLU A 156 4.25 -22.34 13.52
CA GLU A 156 5.08 -23.26 12.75
C GLU A 156 4.28 -24.06 11.71
N ASN A 157 3.07 -24.50 12.06
CA ASN A 157 2.17 -25.24 11.18
C ASN A 157 1.58 -24.39 10.04
N TRP A 158 1.73 -23.06 10.04
CA TRP A 158 1.30 -22.19 8.94
C TRP A 158 2.35 -22.05 7.84
N ARG A 159 3.58 -22.53 8.05
CA ARG A 159 4.63 -22.48 7.01
C ARG A 159 4.21 -23.18 5.72
N SER A 160 3.46 -24.29 5.83
CA SER A 160 2.91 -25.03 4.69
C SER A 160 1.79 -24.29 3.96
N TYR A 161 1.19 -23.26 4.58
CA TYR A 161 0.18 -22.41 3.93
C TYR A 161 0.80 -21.34 3.02
N ALA A 162 2.10 -21.04 3.18
CA ALA A 162 2.77 -19.96 2.45
C ALA A 162 2.60 -20.02 0.91
N PRO A 163 2.69 -21.20 0.24
CA PRO A 163 2.42 -21.30 -1.19
C PRO A 163 0.99 -20.91 -1.58
N LEU A 164 -0.01 -21.22 -0.74
CA LEU A 164 -1.42 -20.91 -1.03
C LEU A 164 -1.71 -19.40 -1.07
N LEU A 165 -0.92 -18.59 -0.35
CA LEU A 165 -0.99 -17.13 -0.47
C LEU A 165 -0.55 -16.66 -1.85
N ARG A 166 0.48 -17.31 -2.42
CA ARG A 166 0.98 -17.01 -3.76
C ARG A 166 -0.02 -17.47 -4.83
N ASP A 167 -0.51 -18.70 -4.71
CA ASP A 167 -1.50 -19.27 -5.63
C ASP A 167 -2.75 -18.38 -5.73
N TYR A 168 -3.19 -17.82 -4.60
CA TYR A 168 -4.32 -16.87 -4.58
C TYR A 168 -4.05 -15.62 -5.43
N THR A 169 -2.86 -15.02 -5.33
CA THR A 169 -2.51 -13.84 -6.13
C THR A 169 -2.27 -14.18 -7.60
N ASP A 170 -1.72 -15.36 -7.90
CA ASP A 170 -1.49 -15.81 -9.27
C ASP A 170 -2.81 -16.11 -9.98
N GLU A 171 -3.81 -16.64 -9.26
CA GLU A 171 -5.16 -16.83 -9.78
C GLU A 171 -5.85 -15.50 -10.10
N ILE A 172 -5.69 -14.48 -9.23
CA ILE A 172 -6.18 -13.13 -9.52
C ILE A 172 -5.53 -12.62 -10.80
N GLU A 173 -4.20 -12.61 -10.88
CA GLU A 173 -3.48 -12.13 -12.06
C GLU A 173 -3.93 -12.84 -13.34
N ARG A 174 -4.07 -14.18 -13.30
CA ARG A 174 -4.50 -15.01 -14.43
C ARG A 174 -5.90 -14.68 -14.93
N THR A 175 -6.78 -14.22 -14.05
CA THR A 175 -8.19 -13.98 -14.34
C THR A 175 -8.53 -12.52 -14.62
N ARG A 176 -7.55 -11.60 -14.53
CA ARG A 176 -7.72 -10.18 -14.92
C ARG A 176 -7.63 -10.03 -16.44
N HIS A 177 -8.78 -9.93 -17.08
CA HIS A 177 -8.87 -9.82 -18.54
C HIS A 177 -8.46 -8.41 -19.01
N ASP A 178 -8.84 -7.38 -18.26
CA ASP A 178 -8.49 -5.99 -18.59
C ASP A 178 -6.98 -5.73 -18.53
N TYR A 179 -6.23 -6.53 -17.75
CA TYR A 179 -4.77 -6.46 -17.73
C TYR A 179 -4.16 -6.82 -19.08
N LEU A 180 -4.74 -7.78 -19.80
CA LEU A 180 -4.31 -8.14 -21.16
C LEU A 180 -4.53 -6.98 -22.14
N GLU A 181 -5.58 -6.19 -21.97
CA GLU A 181 -5.78 -4.98 -22.76
C GLU A 181 -4.68 -3.96 -22.47
N ILE A 182 -4.36 -3.70 -21.19
CA ILE A 182 -3.28 -2.80 -20.80
C ILE A 182 -1.94 -3.24 -21.40
N MET A 183 -1.63 -4.54 -21.39
CA MET A 183 -0.40 -5.07 -21.99
C MET A 183 -0.34 -4.86 -23.51
N ARG A 184 -1.49 -4.79 -24.18
CA ARG A 184 -1.57 -4.57 -25.64
C ARG A 184 -1.54 -3.09 -26.02
N THR A 185 -2.23 -2.22 -25.27
CA THR A 185 -2.44 -0.82 -25.64
C THR A 185 -1.59 0.17 -24.84
N GLY A 186 -1.04 -0.27 -23.71
CA GLY A 186 -0.39 0.57 -22.73
C GLY A 186 -1.38 1.19 -21.74
N MET A 187 -0.89 1.36 -20.51
CA MET A 187 -1.62 1.97 -19.40
C MET A 187 -2.19 3.38 -19.73
N PRO A 188 -1.49 4.28 -20.47
CA PRO A 188 -2.05 5.58 -20.83
C PRO A 188 -3.32 5.49 -21.70
N ALA A 189 -3.30 4.65 -22.73
CA ALA A 189 -4.43 4.48 -23.64
C ALA A 189 -5.63 3.84 -22.94
N TYR A 190 -5.37 2.84 -22.10
CA TYR A 190 -6.39 2.20 -21.27
C TYR A 190 -7.03 3.19 -20.29
N TYR A 191 -6.23 3.97 -19.55
CA TYR A 191 -6.75 4.99 -18.64
C TYR A 191 -7.59 6.04 -19.39
N GLN A 192 -7.10 6.58 -20.51
CA GLN A 192 -7.83 7.58 -21.29
C GLN A 192 -9.21 7.06 -21.77
N LYS A 193 -9.26 5.80 -22.23
CA LYS A 193 -10.49 5.12 -22.65
C LYS A 193 -11.50 4.99 -21.50
N HIS A 194 -11.03 4.74 -20.27
CA HIS A 194 -11.86 4.41 -19.11
C HIS A 194 -12.03 5.53 -18.08
N ALA A 195 -11.38 6.69 -18.23
CA ALA A 195 -11.33 7.75 -17.22
C ALA A 195 -12.71 8.21 -16.72
N ARG A 196 -13.68 8.44 -17.63
CA ARG A 196 -15.06 8.83 -17.26
C ARG A 196 -15.81 7.75 -16.49
N HIS A 197 -15.55 6.49 -16.82
CA HIS A 197 -16.14 5.35 -16.12
C HIS A 197 -15.56 5.24 -14.72
N LEU A 198 -14.23 5.30 -14.59
CA LEU A 198 -13.51 5.25 -13.32
C LEU A 198 -13.95 6.36 -12.36
N SER A 199 -14.13 7.59 -12.85
CA SER A 199 -14.58 8.71 -12.00
C SER A 199 -16.02 8.57 -11.49
N SER A 200 -16.84 7.77 -12.16
CA SER A 200 -18.25 7.56 -11.81
C SER A 200 -18.46 6.24 -11.05
N ASN A 201 -17.58 5.26 -11.27
CA ASN A 201 -17.63 3.90 -10.75
C ASN A 201 -16.30 3.58 -10.04
N GLY A 202 -16.06 4.28 -8.93
CA GLY A 202 -14.79 4.23 -8.20
C GLY A 202 -14.34 2.83 -7.76
N THR A 203 -15.27 1.88 -7.62
CA THR A 203 -15.01 0.54 -7.05
C THR A 203 -15.12 -0.57 -8.10
N ASP A 204 -14.89 -0.27 -9.39
CA ASP A 204 -14.87 -1.28 -10.46
C ASP A 204 -13.61 -2.16 -10.34
N ARG A 205 -13.76 -3.27 -9.62
CA ARG A 205 -12.67 -4.20 -9.28
C ARG A 205 -11.91 -4.74 -10.48
N GLU A 206 -12.53 -4.90 -11.64
CA GLU A 206 -11.83 -5.43 -12.80
C GLU A 206 -10.82 -4.41 -13.33
N LYS A 207 -11.24 -3.15 -13.45
CA LYS A 207 -10.37 -2.06 -13.89
C LYS A 207 -9.34 -1.69 -12.83
N ASN A 208 -9.78 -1.61 -11.58
CA ASN A 208 -8.87 -1.33 -10.47
C ASN A 208 -7.78 -2.39 -10.36
N GLY A 209 -8.15 -3.67 -10.48
CA GLY A 209 -7.24 -4.82 -10.46
C GLY A 209 -6.28 -4.86 -11.64
N ALA A 210 -6.75 -4.59 -12.86
CA ALA A 210 -5.88 -4.52 -14.03
C ALA A 210 -4.79 -3.44 -13.88
N MET A 211 -5.19 -2.25 -13.42
CA MET A 211 -4.25 -1.16 -13.13
C MET A 211 -3.33 -1.47 -11.94
N ALA A 212 -3.84 -2.18 -10.93
CA ALA A 212 -3.06 -2.57 -9.76
C ALA A 212 -1.92 -3.52 -10.14
N LEU A 213 -2.11 -4.45 -11.08
CA LEU A 213 -1.03 -5.34 -11.56
C LEU A 213 0.13 -4.56 -12.19
N VAL A 214 -0.15 -3.45 -12.89
CA VAL A 214 0.89 -2.55 -13.41
C VAL A 214 1.64 -1.86 -12.27
N LEU A 215 0.92 -1.28 -11.31
CA LEU A 215 1.52 -0.54 -10.19
C LEU A 215 2.26 -1.46 -9.21
N LEU A 216 1.83 -2.71 -9.07
CA LEU A 216 2.45 -3.71 -8.21
C LEU A 216 3.95 -3.86 -8.51
N ALA A 217 4.32 -3.92 -9.79
CA ALA A 217 5.72 -4.01 -10.20
C ALA A 217 6.56 -2.81 -9.73
N ALA A 218 5.97 -1.60 -9.65
CA ALA A 218 6.66 -0.42 -9.16
C ALA A 218 6.88 -0.48 -7.63
N PHE A 219 5.87 -0.89 -6.86
CA PHE A 219 5.96 -1.03 -5.41
C PHE A 219 6.83 -2.23 -4.98
N GLU A 220 6.83 -3.34 -5.72
CA GLU A 220 7.72 -4.48 -5.46
C GLU A 220 9.20 -4.13 -5.69
N ARG A 221 9.49 -3.30 -6.69
CA ARG A 221 10.86 -2.84 -7.00
C ARG A 221 11.37 -1.79 -6.01
N GLN A 222 10.47 -0.93 -5.53
CA GLN A 222 10.82 0.20 -4.66
C GLN A 222 9.89 0.27 -3.44
N PRO A 223 9.92 -0.74 -2.55
CA PRO A 223 8.94 -0.89 -1.48
C PRO A 223 9.01 0.22 -0.42
N GLN A 224 10.13 0.95 -0.32
CA GLN A 224 10.25 2.12 0.55
C GLN A 224 9.22 3.22 0.24
N HIS A 225 8.63 3.23 -0.96
CA HIS A 225 7.61 4.20 -1.34
C HIS A 225 6.20 3.82 -0.86
N TRP A 226 6.00 2.67 -0.23
CA TRP A 226 4.78 2.42 0.55
C TRP A 226 4.52 3.52 1.58
N ASN A 227 5.58 4.13 2.16
CA ASN A 227 5.41 5.27 3.05
C ASN A 227 4.67 6.46 2.39
N ALA A 228 4.82 6.66 1.07
CA ALA A 228 4.26 7.80 0.37
C ALA A 228 2.73 7.82 0.37
N ILE A 229 2.06 6.66 0.43
CA ILE A 229 0.59 6.59 0.37
C ILE A 229 -0.08 7.33 1.53
N ARG A 230 0.65 7.55 2.63
CA ARG A 230 0.18 8.28 3.81
C ARG A 230 -0.25 9.71 3.54
N TRP A 231 0.16 10.26 2.41
CA TRP A 231 -0.17 11.61 1.98
C TRP A 231 -1.19 11.64 0.84
N LEU A 232 -1.70 10.49 0.41
CA LEU A 232 -2.61 10.37 -0.73
C LEU A 232 -3.89 11.18 -0.50
N ASN A 233 -4.51 11.04 0.69
CA ASN A 233 -5.68 11.83 1.11
C ASN A 233 -5.34 12.77 2.28
N SER A 234 -4.19 13.44 2.23
CA SER A 234 -3.74 14.37 3.28
C SER A 234 -4.66 15.58 3.49
N SER A 235 -5.50 15.90 2.50
CA SER A 235 -6.57 16.89 2.61
C SER A 235 -7.78 16.46 1.76
N PRO A 236 -9.01 16.85 2.16
CA PRO A 236 -10.23 16.48 1.43
C PRO A 236 -10.17 16.86 -0.06
N SER A 237 -10.68 15.99 -0.90
CA SER A 237 -10.77 16.17 -2.35
C SER A 237 -11.90 17.16 -2.68
N PRO A 238 -11.60 18.31 -3.31
CA PRO A 238 -12.63 19.27 -3.70
C PRO A 238 -13.51 18.72 -4.83
N LYS A 239 -14.76 19.18 -4.88
CA LYS A 239 -15.69 18.77 -5.94
C LYS A 239 -15.12 19.10 -7.31
N GLY A 240 -15.03 18.10 -8.19
CA GLY A 240 -14.50 18.25 -9.54
C GLY A 240 -12.98 18.18 -9.64
N GLU A 241 -12.27 17.81 -8.57
CA GLU A 241 -10.83 17.55 -8.64
C GLU A 241 -10.51 16.50 -9.72
N THR A 242 -9.67 16.90 -10.67
CA THR A 242 -9.21 16.02 -11.74
C THR A 242 -8.12 15.07 -11.24
N PHE A 243 -7.90 13.95 -11.93
CA PHE A 243 -6.85 13.01 -11.55
C PHE A 243 -5.43 13.62 -11.54
N PRO A 244 -5.01 14.45 -12.52
CA PRO A 244 -3.73 15.14 -12.44
C PRO A 244 -3.60 16.05 -11.21
N GLN A 245 -4.66 16.79 -10.85
CA GLN A 245 -4.67 17.61 -9.64
C GLN A 245 -4.55 16.77 -8.37
N TYR A 246 -5.22 15.62 -8.33
CA TYR A 246 -5.15 14.68 -7.21
C TYR A 246 -3.73 14.11 -7.03
N LEU A 247 -3.07 13.69 -8.12
CA LEU A 247 -1.68 13.21 -8.08
C LEU A 247 -0.69 14.33 -7.71
N LEU A 248 -0.88 15.54 -8.22
CA LEU A 248 -0.05 16.70 -7.87
C LEU A 248 -0.22 17.07 -6.37
N LYS A 249 -1.44 16.99 -5.84
CA LYS A 249 -1.73 17.16 -4.41
C LYS A 249 -0.98 16.12 -3.58
N TRP A 250 -1.03 14.84 -3.98
CA TRP A 250 -0.28 13.77 -3.33
C TRP A 250 1.23 14.02 -3.35
N GLN A 251 1.79 14.39 -4.51
CA GLN A 251 3.21 14.69 -4.67
C GLN A 251 3.66 15.84 -3.77
N ARG A 252 2.89 16.92 -3.70
CA ARG A 252 3.18 18.12 -2.89
C ARG A 252 3.10 17.85 -1.39
N ALA A 253 2.19 16.97 -0.97
CA ALA A 253 2.02 16.62 0.44
C ALA A 253 3.08 15.63 0.94
N ALA A 254 3.54 14.71 0.07
CA ALA A 254 4.52 13.70 0.44
C ALA A 254 5.93 14.29 0.65
N PRO A 255 6.76 13.70 1.55
CA PRO A 255 8.15 14.07 1.69
C PRO A 255 8.91 14.02 0.34
N PRO A 256 9.81 14.98 0.05
CA PRO A 256 10.46 15.12 -1.26
C PRO A 256 11.14 13.85 -1.79
N LYS A 257 11.66 12.99 -0.90
CA LYS A 257 12.25 11.68 -1.26
C LYS A 257 11.30 10.75 -2.03
N HIS A 258 9.99 10.99 -2.00
CA HIS A 258 9.00 10.21 -2.72
C HIS A 258 8.54 10.85 -4.04
N SER A 259 8.92 12.10 -4.31
CA SER A 259 8.42 12.88 -5.46
C SER A 259 8.68 12.18 -6.80
N ALA A 260 9.91 11.72 -7.04
CA ALA A 260 10.26 11.02 -8.28
C ALA A 260 9.44 9.73 -8.50
N PHE A 261 9.14 8.99 -7.42
CA PHE A 261 8.28 7.82 -7.50
C PHE A 261 6.85 8.19 -7.85
N ILE A 262 6.29 9.22 -7.21
CA ILE A 262 4.93 9.69 -7.50
C ILE A 262 4.83 10.19 -8.94
N SER A 263 5.81 10.95 -9.44
CA SER A 263 5.89 11.32 -10.86
C SER A 263 5.93 10.10 -11.77
N SER A 264 6.71 9.07 -11.42
CA SER A 264 6.77 7.85 -12.22
C SER A 264 5.43 7.12 -12.27
N ILE A 265 4.66 7.12 -11.17
CA ILE A 265 3.29 6.60 -11.16
C ILE A 265 2.40 7.41 -12.10
N ALA A 266 2.44 8.75 -12.03
CA ALA A 266 1.70 9.60 -12.96
C ALA A 266 2.05 9.32 -14.44
N SER A 267 3.34 9.13 -14.74
CA SER A 267 3.81 8.81 -16.09
C SER A 267 3.29 7.46 -16.61
N LEU A 268 3.03 6.47 -15.75
CA LEU A 268 2.37 5.22 -16.17
C LEU A 268 0.96 5.49 -16.74
N TYR A 269 0.27 6.51 -16.25
CA TYR A 269 -1.03 6.96 -16.77
C TYR A 269 -0.91 7.93 -17.95
N GLY A 270 0.31 8.23 -18.42
CA GLY A 270 0.56 9.21 -19.48
C GLY A 270 0.46 10.66 -19.01
N LEU A 271 0.63 10.91 -17.71
CA LEU A 271 0.55 12.24 -17.11
C LEU A 271 1.95 12.76 -16.75
N SER A 272 2.15 14.06 -16.94
CA SER A 272 3.27 14.82 -16.40
C SER A 272 2.78 15.66 -15.23
N LEU A 273 3.42 15.54 -14.07
CA LEU A 273 3.19 16.44 -12.95
C LEU A 273 4.18 17.58 -13.09
N GLU A 274 3.84 18.59 -13.89
CA GLU A 274 4.63 19.82 -13.95
C GLU A 274 4.43 20.60 -12.64
N GLU A 275 5.54 21.07 -12.06
CA GLU A 275 5.47 22.15 -11.09
C GLU A 275 5.09 23.40 -11.87
N ASP A 276 3.81 23.78 -11.87
CA ASP A 276 3.43 25.16 -12.14
C ASP A 276 4.15 26.03 -11.10
N LEU A 277 5.37 26.48 -11.43
CA LEU A 277 6.03 27.62 -10.83
C LEU A 277 5.17 28.85 -11.19
N LYS A 278 4.18 29.13 -10.35
CA LYS A 278 3.55 30.45 -10.28
C LYS A 278 3.98 31.14 -9.00
#